data_AF-A0A3M2EHW1-F1
#
_entry.id   AF-A0A3M2EHW1-F1
#
_cell.length_a   1.000
_cell.length_b   1.000
_cell.length_c   1.000
_cell.angle_alpha   90.00
_cell.angle_beta   90.00
_cell.angle_gamma   90.00
#
_symmetry.space_group_name_H-M   'P 1'
#
loop_
_entity.id
_entity.type
_entity.pdbx_description
1 polymer ?
#
loop_
_entity_poly.entity_id
_entity_poly.type
_entity_poly.pdbx_seq_one_letter_code
_entity_poly.pdbx_strand_id
1 'polypeptide(L)'
;MKHSALMLAVLALASLLPAQAQTYRSEATASSFLNGFGEALTIGADAIFVGESQTPAQPGVVYVYRRTDGGAWAEQARLAASDGTPGDAFGHALS
;
A
#
# COMPACT_ATOMS: atom_id res chain seq x y z
N MET A 1 -12.76 49.10 -33.51
CA MET A 1 -11.58 48.22 -33.42
C MET A 1 -10.72 48.68 -32.23
N LYS A 2 -10.98 48.14 -31.04
CA LYS A 2 -10.20 48.46 -29.83
C LYS A 2 -10.02 47.18 -28.99
N HIS A 3 -8.78 46.68 -29.00
CA HIS A 3 -8.06 46.04 -27.89
C HIS A 3 -8.57 44.66 -27.43
N SER A 4 -7.94 43.62 -28.00
CA SER A 4 -7.85 42.28 -27.40
C SER A 4 -7.10 42.35 -26.07
N ALA A 5 -7.72 41.85 -25.01
CA ALA A 5 -7.06 41.51 -23.76
C ALA A 5 -7.48 40.10 -23.37
N LEU A 6 -6.45 39.24 -23.34
CA LEU A 6 -6.37 37.87 -22.87
C LEU A 6 -7.22 37.63 -21.60
N MET A 7 -8.11 36.64 -21.61
CA MET A 7 -8.66 36.07 -20.38
C MET A 7 -8.72 34.54 -20.47
N LEU A 8 -7.81 33.93 -19.71
CA LEU A 8 -7.86 32.64 -19.01
C LEU A 8 -8.11 31.32 -19.78
N ALA A 9 -7.04 30.51 -19.76
CA ALA A 9 -7.01 29.19 -19.11
C ALA A 9 -7.84 28.05 -19.73
N VAL A 10 -7.20 27.30 -20.62
CA VAL A 10 -7.25 25.82 -20.56
C VAL A 10 -5.82 25.33 -20.70
N LEU A 11 -5.11 25.31 -19.58
CA LEU A 11 -3.81 24.66 -19.47
C LEU A 11 -4.07 23.15 -19.60
N ALA A 12 -3.83 22.59 -20.78
CA ALA A 12 -3.74 21.16 -20.96
C ALA A 12 -2.44 20.66 -20.30
N LEU A 13 -2.43 20.66 -18.96
CA LEU A 13 -1.44 19.93 -18.19
C LEU A 13 -2.00 18.52 -18.02
N ALA A 14 -1.68 17.64 -18.97
CA ALA A 14 -1.82 16.21 -18.74
C ALA A 14 -0.96 15.89 -17.50
N SER A 15 -1.62 15.72 -16.36
CA SER A 15 -1.01 15.43 -15.08
C SER A 15 -0.42 14.02 -15.12
N LEU A 16 0.79 13.90 -15.67
CA LEU A 16 1.71 12.83 -15.36
C LEU A 16 2.16 13.02 -13.91
N LEU A 17 1.29 12.67 -12.96
CA LEU A 17 1.78 12.38 -11.62
C LEU A 17 2.68 11.15 -11.78
N PRO A 18 4.00 11.24 -11.49
CA PRO A 18 4.81 10.04 -11.40
C PRO A 18 4.11 9.14 -10.38
N ALA A 19 3.83 7.89 -10.74
CA ALA A 19 3.41 6.90 -9.77
C ALA A 19 4.49 6.91 -8.69
N GLN A 20 4.16 7.45 -7.51
CA GLN A 20 5.09 7.42 -6.39
C GLN A 20 5.25 5.93 -6.06
N ALA A 21 6.40 5.36 -6.42
CA ALA A 21 6.83 4.12 -5.81
C ALA A 21 7.08 4.47 -4.34
N GLN A 22 6.15 4.08 -3.47
CA GLN A 22 6.28 4.26 -2.04
C GLN A 22 7.39 3.34 -1.55
N THR A 23 8.64 3.82 -1.50
CA THR A 23 9.66 3.17 -0.68
C THR A 23 9.43 3.67 0.73
N TYR A 24 8.71 2.90 1.56
CA TYR A 24 8.60 3.20 2.98
C TYR A 24 10.01 3.13 3.59
N ARG A 25 10.68 4.28 3.73
CA ARG A 25 11.77 4.46 4.68
C ARG A 25 11.21 5.33 5.77
N SER A 26 10.70 4.69 6.83
CA SER A 26 10.35 5.40 8.06
C SER A 26 11.54 6.23 8.50
N GLU A 27 11.30 7.51 8.76
CA GLU A 27 12.22 8.34 9.53
C GLU A 27 12.63 7.57 10.79
N ALA A 28 13.90 7.74 11.17
CA ALA A 28 14.60 6.96 12.17
C ALA A 28 13.96 7.03 13.58
N THR A 29 12.86 6.30 13.81
CA THR A 29 12.40 5.76 15.11
C THR A 29 11.39 4.60 14.93
N ALA A 30 11.43 3.84 13.83
CA ALA A 30 10.62 2.63 13.67
C ALA A 30 11.54 1.42 13.46
N SER A 31 12.15 0.93 14.54
CA SER A 31 13.03 -0.22 14.49
C SER A 31 12.73 -1.12 15.70
N SER A 32 11.69 -1.95 15.59
CA SER A 32 11.39 -3.12 16.45
C SER A 32 9.96 -3.68 16.24
N PHE A 33 8.98 -2.82 15.90
CA PHE A 33 7.55 -3.21 15.95
C PHE A 33 6.92 -3.69 14.63
N LEU A 34 7.62 -3.57 13.50
CA LEU A 34 7.17 -4.05 12.18
C LEU A 34 8.19 -5.03 11.59
N ASN A 35 8.67 -5.96 12.41
CA ASN A 35 9.47 -7.06 11.86
C ASN A 35 8.51 -7.89 10.98
N GLY A 36 8.86 -8.10 9.72
CA GLY A 36 8.16 -9.04 8.83
C GLY A 36 7.12 -8.46 7.88
N PHE A 37 6.80 -7.16 7.88
CA PHE A 37 5.95 -6.60 6.81
C PHE A 37 6.66 -6.74 5.46
N GLY A 38 6.00 -7.38 4.51
CA GLY A 38 6.59 -7.69 3.20
C GLY A 38 7.49 -8.91 3.19
N GLU A 39 7.49 -9.75 4.23
CA GLU A 39 8.19 -11.05 4.25
C GLU A 39 7.66 -11.98 3.15
N ALA A 40 6.34 -11.93 2.89
CA ALA A 40 5.69 -12.60 1.77
C ALA A 40 4.83 -11.62 0.96
N LEU A 41 4.74 -11.88 -0.35
CA LEU A 41 3.95 -11.11 -1.30
C LEU A 41 3.39 -12.02 -2.38
N THR A 42 2.11 -11.89 -2.72
CA THR A 42 1.57 -12.36 -4.01
C THR A 42 0.74 -11.27 -4.69
N ILE A 43 0.74 -11.31 -6.02
CA ILE A 43 0.05 -10.34 -6.87
C ILE A 43 -0.98 -11.11 -7.68
N GLY A 44 -2.26 -10.89 -7.36
CA GLY A 44 -3.39 -11.35 -8.15
C GLY A 44 -3.78 -10.35 -9.24
N ALA A 45 -4.86 -10.66 -9.96
CA ALA A 45 -5.36 -9.78 -11.03
C ALA A 45 -5.87 -8.42 -10.50
N ASP A 46 -6.44 -8.40 -9.29
CA ASP A 46 -7.13 -7.24 -8.72
C ASP A 46 -6.65 -6.84 -7.32
N ALA A 47 -5.72 -7.61 -6.74
CA ALA A 47 -5.24 -7.41 -5.39
C ALA A 47 -3.75 -7.75 -5.24
N ILE A 48 -3.09 -7.05 -4.32
CA ILE A 48 -1.78 -7.39 -3.80
C ILE A 48 -1.97 -7.83 -2.35
N PHE A 49 -1.40 -8.98 -2.00
CA PHE A 49 -1.41 -9.50 -0.64
C PHE A 49 -0.01 -9.39 -0.06
N VAL A 50 0.11 -8.77 1.12
CA VAL A 50 1.40 -8.56 1.81
C VAL A 50 1.33 -9.22 3.18
N GLY A 51 2.26 -10.10 3.48
CA GLY A 51 2.36 -10.76 4.79
C GLY A 51 3.14 -9.93 5.82
N GLU A 52 2.71 -9.99 7.07
CA GLU A 52 3.44 -9.53 8.26
C GLU A 52 3.37 -10.62 9.34
N SER A 53 4.30 -11.58 9.26
CA SER A 53 4.32 -12.77 10.11
C SER A 53 5.11 -12.61 11.41
N GLN A 54 6.09 -11.71 11.47
CA GLN A 54 7.02 -11.60 12.61
C GLN A 54 6.55 -10.60 13.67
N THR A 55 5.31 -10.78 14.16
CA THR A 55 4.73 -9.95 15.22
C THR A 55 4.78 -10.69 16.57
N PRO A 56 5.56 -10.23 17.58
CA PRO A 56 5.75 -10.98 18.83
C PRO A 56 4.47 -11.25 19.64
N ALA A 57 3.44 -10.43 19.45
CA ALA A 57 2.21 -10.46 20.23
C ALA A 57 0.97 -10.87 19.42
N GLN A 58 1.13 -11.25 18.15
CA GLN A 58 0.02 -11.56 17.25
C GLN A 58 0.37 -12.78 16.38
N PRO A 59 -0.64 -13.51 15.87
CA PRO A 59 -0.40 -14.61 14.94
C PRO A 59 0.21 -14.17 13.61
N GLY A 60 0.24 -12.87 13.30
CA GLY A 60 0.57 -12.34 11.99
C GLY A 60 -0.67 -11.87 11.22
N VAL A 61 -0.46 -11.06 10.19
CA VAL A 61 -1.53 -10.39 9.42
C VAL A 61 -1.21 -10.47 7.93
N VAL A 62 -2.24 -10.62 7.09
CA VAL A 62 -2.12 -10.40 5.64
C VAL A 62 -2.90 -9.14 5.25
N TYR A 63 -2.20 -8.19 4.64
CA TYR A 63 -2.75 -6.95 4.14
C TYR A 63 -3.22 -7.14 2.71
N VAL A 64 -4.42 -6.65 2.39
CA VAL A 64 -4.99 -6.69 1.04
C VAL A 64 -5.01 -5.28 0.48
N TYR A 65 -4.26 -5.05 -0.59
CA TYR A 65 -4.27 -3.79 -1.33
C TYR A 65 -5.01 -3.96 -2.64
N ARG A 66 -5.86 -3.00 -2.98
CA ARG A 66 -6.53 -2.93 -4.30
C ARG A 66 -6.34 -1.55 -4.91
N ARG A 67 -6.51 -1.48 -6.23
CA ARG A 67 -6.55 -0.19 -6.92
C ARG A 67 -7.84 0.55 -6.57
N THR A 68 -7.71 1.82 -6.24
CA THR A 68 -8.83 2.76 -6.15
C THR A 68 -9.25 3.19 -7.56
N ASP A 69 -10.41 3.84 -7.68
CA ASP A 69 -10.90 4.41 -8.94
C ASP A 69 -9.93 5.45 -9.54
N GLY A 70 -9.08 6.06 -8.70
CA GLY A 70 -8.00 6.97 -9.12
C GLY A 70 -6.70 6.28 -9.55
N GLY A 71 -6.67 4.95 -9.62
CA GLY A 71 -5.52 4.15 -10.06
C GLY A 71 -4.42 3.93 -9.01
N ALA A 72 -4.55 4.52 -7.81
CA ALA A 72 -3.63 4.33 -6.70
C ALA A 72 -3.92 3.02 -5.95
N TRP A 73 -2.90 2.39 -5.36
CA TRP A 73 -3.11 1.25 -4.46
C TRP A 73 -3.40 1.72 -3.04
N ALA A 74 -4.42 1.14 -2.41
CA ALA A 74 -4.76 1.40 -1.01
C ALA A 74 -5.05 0.10 -0.29
N GLU A 75 -4.70 0.04 1.01
CA GLU A 75 -5.12 -1.06 1.89
C GLU A 75 -6.66 -1.07 1.94
N GLN A 76 -7.27 -2.23 1.70
CA GLN A 76 -8.73 -2.42 1.73
C GLN A 76 -9.16 -3.37 2.83
N ALA A 77 -8.29 -4.27 3.25
CA ALA A 77 -8.57 -5.22 4.31
C ALA A 77 -7.29 -5.70 4.99
N ARG A 78 -7.49 -6.24 6.19
CA ARG A 78 -6.52 -7.04 6.95
C ARG A 78 -7.15 -8.39 7.23
N LEU A 79 -6.45 -9.45 6.85
CA LEU A 79 -6.84 -10.82 7.15
C LEU A 79 -6.05 -11.27 8.37
N ALA A 80 -6.76 -11.81 9.35
CA ALA A 80 -6.18 -12.42 10.54
C ALA A 80 -6.71 -13.86 10.65
N ALA A 81 -5.89 -14.77 11.15
CA ALA A 81 -6.36 -16.10 11.50
C ALA A 81 -7.35 -16.02 12.67
N SER A 82 -8.54 -16.61 12.52
CA SER A 82 -9.60 -16.55 13.54
C SER A 82 -9.24 -17.31 14.83
N ASP A 83 -8.37 -18.31 14.71
CA ASP A 83 -7.82 -19.15 15.77
C ASP A 83 -6.33 -18.92 16.00
N GLY A 84 -5.76 -17.86 15.41
CA GLY A 84 -4.34 -17.59 15.45
C GLY A 84 -3.84 -17.20 16.85
N THR A 85 -2.72 -17.79 17.23
CA THR A 85 -1.97 -17.51 18.46
C THR A 85 -0.63 -16.85 18.15
N PRO A 86 -0.06 -16.06 19.08
CA PRO A 86 1.27 -15.48 18.89
C PRO A 86 2.32 -16.54 18.54
N GLY A 87 3.01 -16.36 17.42
CA GLY A 87 4.03 -17.29 16.92
C GLY A 87 3.59 -18.19 15.76
N ASP A 88 2.29 -18.24 15.40
CA ASP A 88 1.80 -19.06 14.28
C ASP A 88 2.26 -18.57 12.90
N ALA A 89 2.79 -17.34 12.82
CA ALA A 89 3.34 -16.74 11.61
C ALA A 89 2.36 -16.79 10.41
N PHE A 90 1.08 -16.49 10.66
CA PHE A 90 0.10 -16.23 9.61
C PHE A 90 0.61 -15.16 8.64
N GLY A 91 0.58 -15.49 7.35
CA GLY A 91 1.12 -14.62 6.30
C GLY A 91 2.61 -14.80 6.00
N HIS A 92 3.32 -15.78 6.59
CA HIS A 92 4.74 -16.04 6.28
C HIS A 92 5.01 -16.55 4.85
N ALA A 93 3.98 -17.07 4.19
CA ALA A 93 4.04 -17.51 2.80
C ALA A 93 2.72 -17.21 2.10
N LEU A 94 2.82 -16.72 0.86
CA LEU A 94 1.69 -16.39 -0.01
C LEU A 94 2.02 -16.89 -1.42
N SER A 95 1.00 -17.33 -2.17
CA SER A 95 1.12 -17.81 -3.56
C SER A 95 0.02 -17.25 -4.43
#